data_AF-A0A1H9XDE8-F1
#
_entry.id   AF-A0A1H9XDE8-F1
#
_cell.length_a   1.000
_cell.length_b   1.000
_cell.length_c   1.000
_cell.angle_alpha   90.00
_cell.angle_beta   90.00
_cell.angle_gamma   90.00
#
_symmetry.space_group_name_H-M   'P 1'
#
loop_
_entity.id
_entity.type
_entity.pdbx_description
1 polymer ?
#
loop_
_entity_poly.entity_id
_entity_poly.type
_entity_poly.pdbx_seq_one_letter_code
_entity_poly.pdbx_strand_id
1 'polypeptide(L)'
;MEKIVFVVLLLIISIGAVEKISVGSIESAEGTFKVDEQQELSIKQAIELAYPAALEWDENAQLLDAINIDLDDKAEKSIGSNGKRKYWNINFGVPDTHKNFLVTIYKGEIEEKKDLTVDGNSPYPKKDFIVLEDIKYDSPELLKKALKMGNVYPGRDWAKGYNFMLIKNRETNINYHDLSGRLE
;
A
#
# COMPACT_ATOMS: atom_id res chain seq x y z
N MET A 1 7.73 -40.57 -74.26
CA MET A 1 6.33 -40.12 -74.41
C MET A 1 6.07 -39.16 -73.25
N GLU A 2 6.38 -37.86 -73.37
CA GLU A 2 5.59 -36.79 -74.02
C GLU A 2 4.21 -36.61 -73.32
N LYS A 3 3.76 -35.48 -72.75
CA LYS A 3 4.05 -34.02 -72.83
C LYS A 3 3.68 -33.36 -71.48
N ILE A 4 4.51 -32.50 -70.88
CA ILE A 4 4.49 -31.03 -70.95
C ILE A 4 3.09 -30.41 -70.77
N VAL A 5 2.87 -29.70 -69.65
CA VAL A 5 2.23 -28.38 -69.68
C VAL A 5 3.09 -27.40 -68.87
N PHE A 6 3.63 -26.46 -69.62
CA PHE A 6 4.36 -25.27 -69.21
C PHE A 6 3.33 -24.18 -68.88
N VAL A 7 3.44 -23.51 -67.74
CA VAL A 7 2.96 -22.12 -67.61
C VAL A 7 4.07 -21.30 -66.95
N VAL A 8 4.46 -20.29 -67.70
CA VAL A 8 5.60 -19.39 -67.53
C VAL A 8 5.29 -18.30 -66.51
N LEU A 9 6.20 -18.15 -65.56
CA LEU A 9 6.84 -16.93 -65.05
C LEU A 9 6.03 -15.63 -65.01
N LEU A 10 5.97 -15.01 -63.82
CA LEU A 10 6.29 -13.58 -63.70
C LEU A 10 6.85 -13.28 -62.30
N LEU A 11 8.17 -13.12 -62.27
CA LEU A 11 8.91 -12.39 -61.24
C LEU A 11 8.42 -10.94 -61.25
N ILE A 12 7.93 -10.45 -60.11
CA ILE A 12 8.11 -9.05 -59.77
C ILE A 12 8.78 -9.02 -58.41
N ILE A 13 10.06 -8.71 -58.47
CA ILE A 13 10.89 -8.31 -57.35
C ILE A 13 10.33 -6.96 -56.87
N SER A 14 9.61 -6.95 -55.76
CA SER A 14 9.49 -5.75 -54.94
C SER A 14 10.55 -5.85 -53.85
N ILE A 15 11.73 -5.28 -54.15
CA ILE A 15 12.69 -4.81 -53.15
C ILE A 15 11.93 -3.75 -52.35
N GLY A 16 11.30 -4.19 -51.26
CA GLY A 16 10.93 -3.29 -50.18
C GLY A 16 12.23 -2.72 -49.66
N ALA A 17 12.44 -1.41 -49.81
CA ALA A 17 13.54 -0.71 -49.20
C ALA A 17 13.61 -1.16 -47.73
N VAL A 18 14.70 -1.81 -47.34
CA VAL A 18 15.06 -1.89 -45.94
C VAL A 18 15.35 -0.44 -45.56
N GLU A 19 14.31 0.24 -45.09
CA GLU A 19 14.51 1.43 -44.30
C GLU A 19 15.50 1.01 -43.23
N LYS A 20 16.69 1.60 -43.29
CA LYS A 20 17.62 1.60 -42.18
C LYS A 20 16.82 2.17 -41.03
N ILE A 21 16.26 1.27 -40.21
CA ILE A 21 15.84 1.61 -38.87
C ILE A 21 17.13 2.06 -38.24
N SER A 22 17.30 3.39 -38.24
CA SER A 22 18.27 4.06 -37.44
C SER A 22 18.17 3.42 -36.08
N VAL A 23 19.26 2.77 -35.65
CA VAL A 23 19.50 2.46 -34.26
C VAL A 23 19.57 3.84 -33.59
N GLY A 24 18.39 4.40 -33.36
CA GLY A 24 18.18 5.54 -32.51
C GLY A 24 18.60 5.03 -31.16
N SER A 25 19.68 5.64 -30.66
CA SER A 25 20.18 5.50 -29.30
C SER A 25 19.07 5.04 -28.38
N ILE A 26 19.29 3.90 -27.74
CA ILE A 26 18.86 3.77 -26.36
C ILE A 26 19.60 4.90 -25.65
N GLU A 27 19.03 6.11 -25.70
CA GLU A 27 19.24 7.06 -24.64
C GLU A 27 18.77 6.30 -23.43
N SER A 28 19.76 5.77 -22.72
CA SER A 28 19.69 5.54 -21.30
C SER A 28 19.13 6.82 -20.74
N ALA A 29 17.80 6.86 -20.63
CA ALA A 29 17.18 7.63 -19.61
C ALA A 29 17.67 6.98 -18.32
N GLU A 30 18.89 7.36 -17.91
CA GLU A 30 19.12 7.86 -16.57
C GLU A 30 18.15 9.02 -16.34
N GLY A 31 16.84 8.74 -16.43
CA GLY A 31 15.88 9.38 -15.59
C GLY A 31 16.36 8.98 -14.23
N THR A 32 17.10 9.91 -13.60
CA THR A 32 17.34 9.88 -12.18
C THR A 32 15.96 9.61 -11.58
N PHE A 33 15.69 8.37 -11.20
CA PHE A 33 14.63 8.10 -10.26
C PHE A 33 15.10 8.90 -9.05
N LYS A 34 14.59 10.12 -8.93
CA LYS A 34 14.52 10.76 -7.64
C LYS A 34 13.69 9.76 -6.85
N VAL A 35 14.38 8.94 -6.06
CA VAL A 35 13.76 8.25 -4.95
C VAL A 35 13.07 9.37 -4.20
N ASP A 36 11.75 9.42 -4.34
CA ASP A 36 10.95 10.39 -3.62
C ASP A 36 11.11 9.98 -2.16
N GLU A 37 12.02 10.62 -1.43
CA GLU A 37 12.30 10.40 0.01
C GLU A 37 11.07 10.72 0.90
N GLN A 38 9.87 10.68 0.33
CA GLN A 38 8.59 11.17 0.82
C GLN A 38 7.40 10.30 0.38
N GLN A 39 7.60 9.03 -0.03
CA GLN A 39 6.47 8.21 -0.46
C GLN A 39 5.44 8.03 0.67
N GLU A 40 4.27 8.66 0.49
CA GLU A 40 3.12 8.51 1.37
C GLU A 40 2.24 7.36 0.89
N LEU A 41 1.84 6.50 1.82
CA LEU A 41 0.95 5.37 1.58
C LEU A 41 -0.44 5.64 2.14
N SER A 42 -1.48 5.18 1.46
CA SER A 42 -2.78 4.99 2.10
C SER A 42 -2.73 3.80 3.07
N ILE A 43 -3.77 3.63 3.89
CA ILE A 43 -3.79 2.55 4.87
C ILE A 43 -3.75 1.17 4.18
N LYS A 44 -4.47 0.98 3.07
CA LYS A 44 -4.42 -0.28 2.32
C LYS A 44 -3.04 -0.52 1.71
N GLN A 45 -2.41 0.51 1.13
CA GLN A 45 -1.07 0.39 0.57
C GLN A 45 -0.03 0.00 1.64
N ALA A 46 -0.14 0.55 2.85
CA ALA A 46 0.75 0.19 3.96
C ALA A 46 0.54 -1.26 4.42
N ILE A 47 -0.71 -1.71 4.52
CA ILE A 47 -1.05 -3.10 4.85
C ILE A 47 -0.52 -4.07 3.79
N GLU A 48 -0.75 -3.78 2.51
CA GLU A 48 -0.27 -4.58 1.38
C GLU A 48 1.26 -4.70 1.38
N LEU A 49 1.96 -3.60 1.68
CA LEU A 49 3.42 -3.59 1.80
C LEU A 49 3.91 -4.47 2.96
N ALA A 50 3.22 -4.46 4.10
CA ALA A 50 3.62 -5.21 5.29
C ALA A 50 3.28 -6.71 5.24
N TYR A 51 2.24 -7.09 4.49
CA TYR A 51 1.69 -8.45 4.50
C TYR A 51 2.71 -9.55 4.16
N PRO A 52 3.59 -9.40 3.14
CA PRO A 52 4.59 -10.42 2.84
C PRO A 52 5.52 -10.72 4.02
N ALA A 53 5.94 -9.70 4.77
CA ALA A 53 6.78 -9.88 5.95
C ALA A 53 6.05 -10.62 7.08
N ALA A 54 4.74 -10.36 7.25
CA ALA A 54 3.93 -11.06 8.23
C ALA A 54 3.77 -12.55 7.88
N LEU A 55 3.55 -12.86 6.60
CA LEU A 55 3.43 -14.24 6.12
C LEU A 55 4.77 -15.00 6.16
N GLU A 56 5.90 -14.31 5.98
CA GLU A 56 7.23 -14.89 6.21
C GLU A 56 7.45 -15.23 7.69
N TRP A 57 6.93 -14.40 8.61
CA TRP A 57 6.98 -14.66 10.05
C TRP A 57 6.06 -15.81 10.49
N ASP A 58 4.82 -15.85 10.01
CA ASP A 58 3.89 -16.96 10.22
C ASP A 58 2.89 -17.07 9.06
N GLU A 59 2.75 -18.25 8.45
CA GLU A 59 1.87 -18.47 7.29
C GLU A 59 0.39 -18.20 7.60
N ASN A 60 0.00 -18.21 8.88
CA ASN A 60 -1.35 -17.96 9.35
C ASN A 60 -1.55 -16.52 9.86
N ALA A 61 -0.57 -15.63 9.64
CA ALA A 61 -0.64 -14.25 10.07
C ALA A 61 -1.86 -13.53 9.46
N GLN A 62 -2.58 -12.81 10.32
CA GLN A 62 -3.75 -12.01 9.96
C GLN A 62 -3.66 -10.62 10.58
N LEU A 63 -4.27 -9.64 9.92
CA LEU A 63 -4.24 -8.24 10.33
C LEU A 63 -5.01 -8.03 11.64
N LEU A 64 -4.37 -7.38 12.63
CA LEU A 64 -5.00 -6.93 13.87
C LEU A 64 -5.38 -5.45 13.79
N ASP A 65 -4.44 -4.61 13.36
CA ASP A 65 -4.64 -3.18 13.18
C ASP A 65 -3.58 -2.55 12.26
N ALA A 66 -3.90 -1.36 11.77
CA ALA A 66 -2.97 -0.50 11.05
C ALA A 66 -3.16 0.93 11.54
N ILE A 67 -2.10 1.56 12.02
CA ILE A 67 -2.16 2.88 12.66
C ILE A 67 -1.02 3.74 12.13
N ASN A 68 -1.32 4.95 11.66
CA ASN A 68 -0.24 5.86 11.32
C ASN A 68 0.45 6.37 12.60
N ILE A 69 1.74 6.67 12.50
CA ILE A 69 2.49 7.28 13.59
C ILE A 69 3.01 8.66 13.17
N ASP A 70 3.34 9.48 14.17
CA ASP A 70 4.00 10.76 13.97
C ASP A 70 5.46 10.64 14.42
N LEU A 71 6.38 10.94 13.51
CA LEU A 71 7.78 11.20 13.85
C LEU A 71 8.00 12.71 13.86
N ASP A 72 8.94 13.18 14.67
CA ASP A 72 9.25 14.59 14.87
C ASP A 72 10.00 15.22 13.68
N ASP A 73 9.52 14.95 12.47
CA ASP A 73 9.97 15.61 11.27
C ASP A 73 9.41 17.03 11.22
N LYS A 74 10.27 17.95 10.80
CA LYS A 74 9.99 19.38 10.72
C LYS A 74 8.65 19.62 10.03
N ALA A 75 7.85 20.51 10.63
CA ALA A 75 6.47 20.80 10.28
C ALA A 75 6.19 20.85 8.76
N GLU A 76 5.68 19.75 8.23
CA GLU A 76 5.05 19.73 6.91
C GLU A 76 3.64 20.33 7.05
N LYS A 77 3.32 21.31 6.21
CA LYS A 77 2.11 22.13 6.35
C LYS A 77 0.81 21.39 6.01
N SER A 78 0.87 20.13 5.57
CA SER A 78 -0.28 19.41 5.01
C SER A 78 -0.22 17.89 5.23
N ILE A 79 0.24 17.45 6.40
CA ILE A 79 0.35 16.02 6.74
C ILE A 79 -1.03 15.35 6.63
N GLY A 80 -1.12 14.26 5.87
CA GLY A 80 -2.36 13.50 5.74
C GLY A 80 -3.45 14.17 4.89
N SER A 81 -3.22 15.34 4.30
CA SER A 81 -4.28 16.08 3.59
C SER A 81 -4.78 15.40 2.32
N ASN A 82 -4.00 14.45 1.78
CA ASN A 82 -4.36 13.60 0.65
C ASN A 82 -4.91 12.23 1.07
N GLY A 83 -5.09 11.98 2.37
CA GLY A 83 -5.50 10.68 2.88
C GLY A 83 -4.37 9.67 3.06
N LYS A 84 -3.10 10.09 2.98
CA LYS A 84 -1.93 9.21 3.04
C LYS A 84 -0.93 9.66 4.09
N ARG A 85 -0.09 8.75 4.57
CA ARG A 85 0.93 9.02 5.61
C ARG A 85 2.26 8.36 5.27
N LYS A 86 3.34 8.97 5.76
CA LYS A 86 4.71 8.45 5.61
C LYS A 86 5.02 7.33 6.59
N TYR A 87 4.40 7.34 7.76
CA TYR A 87 4.78 6.45 8.86
C TYR A 87 3.60 5.61 9.33
N TRP A 88 3.81 4.30 9.39
CA TRP A 88 2.79 3.32 9.74
C TRP A 88 3.34 2.24 10.65
N ASN A 89 2.53 1.84 11.62
CA ASN A 89 2.67 0.59 12.36
C ASN A 89 1.53 -0.33 11.94
N ILE A 90 1.88 -1.53 11.49
CA ILE A 90 0.93 -2.56 11.09
C ILE A 90 1.13 -3.76 11.99
N ASN A 91 0.11 -4.12 12.76
CA ASN A 91 0.16 -5.28 13.65
C ASN A 91 -0.54 -6.48 13.03
N PHE A 92 0.12 -7.61 13.12
CA PHE A 92 -0.38 -8.92 12.74
C PHE A 92 -0.38 -9.84 13.96
N GLY A 93 -1.20 -10.88 13.90
CA GLY A 93 -1.19 -11.96 14.88
C GLY A 93 -1.64 -13.26 14.24
N VAL A 94 -1.68 -14.33 15.03
CA VAL A 94 -2.18 -15.64 14.58
C VAL A 94 -3.46 -15.97 15.36
N PRO A 95 -4.57 -16.28 14.68
CA PRO A 95 -5.84 -16.55 15.33
C PRO A 95 -5.76 -17.60 16.44
N ASP A 96 -6.44 -17.29 17.54
CA ASP A 96 -6.56 -18.14 18.73
C ASP A 96 -5.19 -18.45 19.40
N THR A 97 -4.19 -17.60 19.17
CA THR A 97 -2.88 -17.61 19.85
C THR A 97 -2.55 -16.24 20.43
N HIS A 98 -1.50 -16.15 21.27
CA HIS A 98 -0.99 -14.87 21.80
C HIS A 98 0.09 -14.22 20.92
N LYS A 99 0.33 -14.76 19.72
CA LYS A 99 1.37 -14.25 18.81
C LYS A 99 1.02 -12.85 18.30
N ASN A 100 2.02 -11.97 18.27
CA ASN A 100 1.89 -10.60 17.79
C ASN A 100 3.16 -10.19 17.03
N PHE A 101 3.00 -9.56 15.88
CA PHE A 101 4.08 -9.14 15.02
C PHE A 101 3.83 -7.73 14.51
N LEU A 102 4.80 -6.84 14.74
CA LEU A 102 4.77 -5.46 14.31
C LEU A 102 5.65 -5.28 13.07
N VAL A 103 5.09 -4.64 12.05
CA VAL A 103 5.85 -4.10 10.92
C VAL A 103 5.74 -2.57 10.94
N THR A 104 6.89 -1.90 10.98
CA THR A 104 6.99 -0.45 10.95
C THR A 104 7.46 -0.01 9.56
N ILE A 105 6.70 0.88 8.92
CA ILE A 105 6.98 1.39 7.58
C ILE A 105 7.26 2.88 7.64
N TYR A 106 8.44 3.31 7.15
CA TYR A 106 8.77 4.71 6.94
C TYR A 106 8.94 5.01 5.46
N LYS A 107 8.22 6.03 4.98
CA LYS A 107 8.36 6.61 3.64
C LYS A 107 8.31 5.57 2.52
N GLY A 108 7.45 4.56 2.66
CA GLY A 108 7.28 3.49 1.66
C GLY A 108 8.21 2.28 1.84
N GLU A 109 9.06 2.27 2.86
CA GLU A 109 10.01 1.18 3.14
C GLU A 109 9.76 0.55 4.52
N ILE A 110 9.99 -0.76 4.63
CA ILE A 110 9.90 -1.46 5.92
C ILE A 110 11.21 -1.22 6.69
N GLU A 111 11.11 -0.51 7.81
CA GLU A 111 12.25 -0.16 8.66
C GLU A 111 12.44 -1.13 9.82
N GLU A 112 11.33 -1.64 10.38
CA GLU A 112 11.38 -2.56 11.51
C GLU A 112 10.39 -3.70 11.32
N LYS A 113 10.83 -4.89 11.73
CA LYS A 113 10.02 -6.12 11.84
C LYS A 113 10.29 -6.71 13.21
N LYS A 114 9.25 -6.85 14.03
CA LYS A 114 9.43 -7.22 15.43
C LYS A 114 8.38 -8.21 15.90
N ASP A 115 8.85 -9.36 16.39
CA ASP A 115 8.01 -10.28 17.15
C ASP A 115 7.77 -9.69 18.55
N LEU A 116 6.51 -9.39 18.84
CA LEU A 116 6.02 -8.85 20.10
C LEU A 116 5.27 -9.91 20.91
N THR A 117 5.44 -11.19 20.58
CA THR A 117 4.84 -12.30 21.33
C THR A 117 5.39 -12.31 22.76
N VAL A 118 4.48 -12.22 23.73
CA VAL A 118 4.80 -12.29 25.15
C VAL A 118 4.05 -13.46 25.78
N ASP A 119 4.80 -14.43 26.29
CA ASP A 119 4.21 -15.59 26.95
C ASP A 119 3.36 -15.19 28.16
N GLY A 120 2.21 -15.86 28.31
CA GLY A 120 1.23 -15.57 29.35
C GLY A 120 0.18 -14.52 28.96
N ASN A 121 0.32 -13.85 27.81
CA ASN A 121 -0.75 -13.02 27.27
C ASN A 121 -1.96 -13.87 26.84
N SER A 122 -3.16 -13.29 26.95
CA SER A 122 -4.36 -13.95 26.44
C SER A 122 -4.30 -14.06 24.92
N PRO A 123 -4.82 -15.16 24.33
CA PRO A 123 -4.91 -15.30 22.89
C PRO A 123 -5.79 -14.22 22.25
N TYR A 124 -5.45 -13.82 21.03
CA TYR A 124 -6.32 -13.03 20.17
C TYR A 124 -7.40 -13.94 19.58
N PRO A 125 -8.68 -13.81 19.97
CA PRO A 125 -9.72 -14.62 19.37
C PRO A 125 -9.87 -14.27 17.89
N LYS A 126 -10.22 -15.25 17.05
CA LYS A 126 -10.40 -15.04 15.59
C LYS A 126 -11.27 -13.82 15.22
N LYS A 127 -12.26 -13.48 16.05
CA LYS A 127 -13.13 -12.32 15.84
C LYS A 127 -12.41 -10.98 15.93
N ASP A 128 -11.22 -10.91 16.52
CA ASP A 128 -10.47 -9.65 16.68
C ASP A 128 -9.69 -9.28 15.41
N PHE A 129 -9.53 -10.22 14.47
CA PHE A 129 -8.80 -10.00 13.22
C PHE A 129 -9.66 -9.30 12.17
N ILE A 130 -9.03 -8.43 11.40
CA ILE A 130 -9.63 -7.70 10.31
C ILE A 130 -9.52 -8.51 9.03
N VAL A 131 -10.65 -8.68 8.34
CA VAL A 131 -10.72 -9.28 7.01
C VAL A 131 -10.62 -8.14 5.99
N LEU A 132 -9.62 -8.16 5.11
CA LEU A 132 -9.34 -7.04 4.19
C LEU A 132 -10.48 -6.82 3.20
N GLU A 133 -11.16 -7.88 2.80
CA GLU A 133 -12.30 -7.87 1.90
C GLU A 133 -13.50 -7.09 2.49
N ASP A 134 -13.57 -6.98 3.82
CA ASP A 134 -14.63 -6.21 4.52
C ASP A 134 -14.35 -4.69 4.53
N ILE A 135 -13.15 -4.27 4.14
CA ILE A 135 -12.74 -2.85 4.12
C ILE A 135 -13.23 -2.17 2.84
N LYS A 136 -14.38 -1.50 2.94
CA LYS A 136 -15.06 -0.86 1.80
C LYS A 136 -14.39 0.40 1.26
N TYR A 137 -13.70 1.17 2.11
CA TYR A 137 -13.09 2.44 1.72
C TYR A 137 -11.64 2.49 2.23
N ASP A 138 -10.75 3.13 1.47
CA ASP A 138 -9.39 3.43 1.90
C ASP A 138 -9.34 4.85 2.49
N SER A 139 -8.19 5.23 3.07
CA SER A 139 -8.03 6.50 3.78
C SER A 139 -8.27 7.75 2.90
N PRO A 140 -7.90 7.81 1.61
CA PRO A 140 -8.23 8.95 0.74
C PRO A 140 -9.74 9.13 0.50
N GLU A 141 -10.49 8.06 0.27
CA GLU A 141 -11.95 8.16 0.06
C GLU A 141 -12.67 8.53 1.35
N LEU A 142 -12.22 8.00 2.49
CA LEU A 142 -12.78 8.31 3.79
C LEU A 142 -12.55 9.77 4.16
N LEU A 143 -11.34 10.29 3.96
CA LEU A 143 -11.07 11.71 4.18
C LEU A 143 -11.97 12.58 3.31
N LYS A 144 -12.10 12.27 2.01
CA LYS A 144 -12.97 13.02 1.09
C LYS A 144 -14.44 13.00 1.53
N LYS A 145 -14.93 11.87 2.07
CA LYS A 145 -16.30 11.76 2.60
C LYS A 145 -16.44 12.58 3.88
N ALA A 146 -15.50 12.47 4.79
CA ALA A 146 -15.54 13.15 6.09
C ALA A 146 -15.47 14.68 5.94
N LEU A 147 -14.62 15.19 5.04
CA LEU A 147 -14.55 16.62 4.71
C LEU A 147 -15.86 17.15 4.13
N LYS A 148 -16.59 16.34 3.34
CA LYS A 148 -17.92 16.72 2.84
C LYS A 148 -19.00 16.76 3.91
N MET A 149 -18.85 15.98 4.98
CA MET A 149 -19.77 15.96 6.11
C MET A 149 -19.56 17.16 7.04
N GLY A 150 -18.43 17.88 6.91
CA GLY A 150 -18.25 19.22 7.48
C GLY A 150 -17.71 19.31 8.90
N ASN A 151 -17.29 18.20 9.52
CA ASN A 151 -16.92 18.17 10.95
C ASN A 151 -15.55 17.50 11.23
N VAL A 152 -14.60 17.57 10.29
CA VAL A 152 -13.24 17.02 10.48
C VAL A 152 -12.20 18.08 10.13
N TYR A 153 -11.27 18.30 11.05
CA TYR A 153 -10.23 19.33 10.95
C TYR A 153 -8.86 18.71 11.23
N PRO A 154 -7.79 19.19 10.59
CA PRO A 154 -6.45 18.65 10.85
C PRO A 154 -6.00 19.02 12.28
N GLY A 155 -5.33 18.09 12.96
CA GLY A 155 -4.69 18.38 14.25
C GLY A 155 -3.43 19.25 14.10
N ARG A 156 -3.05 19.95 15.18
CA ARG A 156 -2.05 21.03 15.15
C ARG A 156 -0.79 20.77 15.99
N ASP A 157 -0.84 19.85 16.96
CA ASP A 157 0.22 19.63 17.95
C ASP A 157 0.84 18.23 17.87
N TRP A 158 0.42 17.30 18.73
CA TRP A 158 0.98 15.95 18.83
C TRP A 158 0.42 14.97 17.79
N ALA A 159 -0.79 15.24 17.28
CA ALA A 159 -1.43 14.50 16.21
C ALA A 159 -1.57 15.44 15.00
N LYS A 160 -0.49 15.66 14.25
CA LYS A 160 -0.45 16.69 13.21
C LYS A 160 -1.21 16.23 11.97
N GLY A 161 -1.98 17.13 11.37
CA GLY A 161 -2.70 16.84 10.13
C GLY A 161 -3.89 15.88 10.32
N TYR A 162 -4.18 15.08 9.30
CA TYR A 162 -5.23 14.05 9.37
C TYR A 162 -4.62 12.69 9.67
N ASN A 163 -5.09 12.04 10.73
CA ASN A 163 -4.63 10.72 11.15
C ASN A 163 -5.65 9.65 10.75
N PHE A 164 -5.15 8.44 10.55
CA PHE A 164 -5.88 7.28 10.06
C PHE A 164 -5.47 6.07 10.86
N MET A 165 -6.47 5.36 11.35
CA MET A 165 -6.30 4.04 11.92
C MET A 165 -7.39 3.12 11.43
N LEU A 166 -7.04 1.85 11.28
CA LEU A 166 -7.94 0.75 11.05
C LEU A 166 -7.79 -0.18 12.24
N ILE A 167 -8.83 -0.25 13.05
CA ILE A 167 -8.91 -1.13 14.21
C ILE A 167 -10.25 -1.86 14.19
N LYS A 168 -10.30 -3.05 14.78
CA LYS A 168 -11.57 -3.73 14.99
C LYS A 168 -12.16 -3.39 16.35
N ASN A 169 -13.41 -2.92 16.37
CA ASN A 169 -14.12 -2.72 17.62
C ASN A 169 -14.55 -4.10 18.18
N ARG A 170 -13.98 -4.48 19.33
CA ARG A 170 -14.16 -5.81 19.92
C ARG A 170 -15.54 -6.07 20.52
N GLU A 171 -16.31 -5.01 20.80
CA GLU A 171 -17.66 -5.08 21.36
C GLU A 171 -18.71 -5.23 20.26
N THR A 172 -18.55 -4.48 19.17
CA THR A 172 -19.51 -4.44 18.05
C THR A 172 -19.12 -5.33 16.88
N ASN A 173 -17.88 -5.83 16.84
CA ASN A 173 -17.30 -6.61 15.73
C ASN A 173 -17.27 -5.84 14.39
N ILE A 174 -17.22 -4.50 14.45
CA ILE A 174 -17.19 -3.61 13.29
C ILE A 174 -15.77 -3.04 13.12
N ASN A 175 -15.28 -2.98 11.88
CA ASN A 175 -14.03 -2.29 11.56
C ASN A 175 -14.24 -0.76 11.72
N TYR A 176 -13.49 -0.15 12.63
CA TYR A 176 -13.49 1.28 12.86
C TYR A 176 -12.38 1.93 12.04
N HIS A 177 -12.74 2.99 11.32
CA HIS A 177 -11.77 3.91 10.75
C HIS A 177 -11.89 5.21 11.54
N ASP A 178 -10.91 5.48 12.42
CA ASP A 178 -10.89 6.76 13.10
C ASP A 178 -10.14 7.79 12.24
N LEU A 179 -10.81 8.92 12.04
CA LEU A 179 -10.30 10.12 11.44
C LEU A 179 -10.24 11.13 12.59
N SER A 180 -9.14 11.09 13.34
CA SER A 180 -9.01 11.98 14.48
C SER A 180 -8.59 13.38 13.99
N GLY A 181 -9.47 14.31 14.30
CA GLY A 181 -9.38 15.75 14.11
C GLY A 181 -10.30 16.39 15.15
N ARG A 182 -9.90 17.49 15.80
CA ARG A 182 -10.74 18.09 16.87
C ARG A 182 -12.12 18.47 16.29
N LEU A 183 -13.18 18.07 16.99
CA LEU A 183 -14.45 18.80 16.99
C LEU A 183 -14.20 20.08 17.80
N GLU A 184 -14.44 21.25 17.20
CA GLU A 184 -14.50 22.52 17.94
C GLU A 184 -15.79 22.62 18.76
#